data_AF-A0A8T6WN17-F1
#
_entry.id   AF-A0A8T6WN17-F1
#
_cell.length_a   1.000
_cell.length_b   1.000
_cell.length_c   1.000
_cell.angle_alpha   90.00
_cell.angle_beta   90.00
_cell.angle_gamma   90.00
#
_symmetry.space_group_name_H-M   'P 1'
#
loop_
_entity.id
_entity.type
_entity.pdbx_description
1 polymer ?
#
loop_
_entity_poly.entity_id
_entity_poly.type
_entity_poly.pdbx_seq_one_letter_code
_entity_poly.pdbx_strand_id
1 'polypeptide(L)'
;MKEKAEFNQYYKKLMKMKLEQSMVETTEYKVLAEHYPHLAESIKLKREIERLKEKLKSEKERSSRFQIKRELNVTGAKLKQENMLKRLHGESKQEAIFRTHFIIGTSKEHISSLVMTLRKAYASVQKKLRMLMYRRLPPSVFDLKS
;
A
#
# COMPACT_ATOMS: atom_id res chain seq x y z
N MET A 1 -3.47 14.55 18.42
CA MET A 1 -3.48 13.10 18.05
C MET A 1 -4.39 12.81 16.85
N LYS A 2 -5.54 13.49 16.68
CA LYS A 2 -6.49 13.24 15.58
C LYS A 2 -5.99 13.70 14.19
N GLU A 3 -5.45 14.91 14.08
CA GLU A 3 -4.91 15.45 12.81
C GLU A 3 -3.83 14.56 12.18
N LYS A 4 -2.92 14.02 12.99
CA LYS A 4 -1.88 13.09 12.51
C LYS A 4 -2.45 11.79 11.92
N ALA A 5 -3.62 11.34 12.40
CA ALA A 5 -4.30 10.18 11.86
C ALA A 5 -4.99 10.50 10.52
N GLU A 6 -5.51 11.71 10.36
CA GLU A 6 -6.12 12.20 9.12
C GLU A 6 -5.07 12.36 8.00
N PHE A 7 -3.93 13.00 8.29
CA PHE A 7 -2.83 13.10 7.31
C PHE A 7 -2.30 11.73 6.88
N ASN A 8 -2.29 10.76 7.78
CA ASN A 8 -1.92 9.39 7.46
C ASN A 8 -2.95 8.77 6.48
N GLN A 9 -4.25 9.00 6.67
CA GLN A 9 -5.26 8.53 5.72
C GLN A 9 -5.09 9.18 4.33
N TYR A 10 -4.82 10.48 4.27
CA TYR A 10 -4.54 11.17 3.01
C TYR A 10 -3.30 10.59 2.33
N TYR A 11 -2.21 10.39 3.07
CA TYR A 11 -1.01 9.72 2.56
C TYR A 11 -1.32 8.33 1.99
N LYS A 12 -2.10 7.50 2.70
CA LYS A 12 -2.49 6.16 2.23
C LYS A 12 -3.30 6.20 0.94
N LYS A 13 -4.27 7.12 0.84
CA LYS A 13 -5.08 7.31 -0.38
C LYS A 13 -4.21 7.72 -1.56
N LEU A 14 -3.33 8.69 -1.34
CA LEU A 14 -2.37 9.14 -2.34
C LEU A 14 -1.46 8.00 -2.79
N MET A 15 -0.98 7.14 -1.90
CA MET A 15 -0.15 5.98 -2.31
C MET A 15 -0.92 4.90 -3.07
N LYS A 16 -2.24 4.76 -2.87
CA LYS A 16 -3.10 3.75 -3.53
C LYS A 16 -3.72 4.22 -4.85
N MET A 17 -3.66 5.51 -5.18
CA MET A 17 -4.21 6.04 -6.45
C MET A 17 -3.57 5.40 -7.68
N LYS A 18 -4.25 5.36 -8.82
CA LYS A 18 -3.65 4.87 -10.07
C LYS A 18 -2.61 5.86 -10.61
N LEU A 19 -1.62 5.38 -11.36
CA LEU A 19 -0.54 6.21 -11.94
C LEU A 19 -1.04 7.21 -12.99
N GLU A 20 -2.16 6.90 -13.65
CA GLU A 20 -2.76 7.73 -14.69
C GLU A 20 -3.56 8.93 -14.15
N GLN A 21 -3.90 8.92 -12.85
CA GLN A 21 -4.75 9.94 -12.23
C GLN A 21 -3.92 11.16 -11.81
N SER A 22 -4.42 12.35 -12.13
CA SER A 22 -3.85 13.62 -11.66
C SER A 22 -3.96 13.71 -10.13
N MET A 23 -2.82 13.68 -9.43
CA MET A 23 -2.81 13.82 -7.97
C MET A 23 -3.02 15.26 -7.52
N VAL A 24 -2.58 16.25 -8.31
CA VAL A 24 -2.54 17.67 -7.92
C VAL A 24 -3.93 18.25 -7.67
N GLU A 25 -4.94 17.68 -8.32
CA GLU A 25 -6.33 18.12 -8.20
C GLU A 25 -7.05 17.54 -6.98
N THR A 26 -6.52 16.47 -6.39
CA THR A 26 -7.17 15.78 -5.26
C THR A 26 -7.15 16.62 -3.99
N THR A 27 -8.23 16.55 -3.22
CA THR A 27 -8.33 17.23 -1.92
C THR A 27 -7.28 16.69 -0.95
N GLU A 28 -6.99 15.39 -1.00
CA GLU A 28 -5.96 14.76 -0.19
C GLU A 28 -4.57 15.34 -0.46
N TYR A 29 -4.22 15.60 -1.72
CA TYR A 29 -2.95 16.22 -2.07
C TYR A 29 -2.89 17.67 -1.61
N LYS A 30 -3.95 18.47 -1.85
CA LYS A 30 -3.99 19.88 -1.46
C LYS A 30 -3.80 20.06 0.05
N VAL A 31 -4.54 19.28 0.84
CA VAL A 31 -4.44 19.31 2.31
C VAL A 31 -3.06 18.82 2.78
N LEU A 32 -2.50 17.78 2.15
CA LEU A 32 -1.16 17.32 2.51
C LEU A 32 -0.07 18.35 2.13
N ALA A 33 -0.21 19.02 1.00
CA ALA A 33 0.73 20.02 0.51
C ALA A 33 0.72 21.31 1.36
N GLU A 34 -0.42 21.66 1.95
CA GLU A 34 -0.52 22.81 2.87
C GLU A 34 0.31 22.59 4.15
N HIS A 35 0.29 21.37 4.69
CA HIS A 35 0.97 21.07 5.95
C HIS A 35 2.38 20.46 5.79
N TYR A 36 2.61 19.73 4.70
CA TYR A 36 3.87 19.05 4.40
C TYR A 36 4.19 19.21 2.90
N PRO A 37 4.55 20.44 2.46
CA PRO A 37 4.73 20.77 1.05
C PRO A 37 5.80 19.92 0.37
N HIS A 38 6.94 19.69 1.03
CA HIS A 38 8.05 18.95 0.43
C HIS A 38 7.76 17.44 0.39
N LEU A 39 7.02 16.93 1.36
CA LEU A 39 6.48 15.57 1.38
C LEU A 39 5.54 15.37 0.20
N ALA A 40 4.54 16.23 0.05
CA ALA A 40 3.56 16.16 -1.02
C ALA A 40 4.24 16.20 -2.40
N GLU A 41 5.16 17.14 -2.62
CA GLU A 41 5.89 17.25 -3.88
C GLU A 41 6.79 16.02 -4.11
N SER A 42 7.43 15.49 -3.07
CA SER A 42 8.23 14.27 -3.22
C SER A 42 7.40 13.04 -3.59
N ILE A 43 6.15 12.94 -3.11
CA ILE A 43 5.22 11.85 -3.48
C ILE A 43 4.86 11.96 -4.96
N LYS A 44 4.49 13.16 -5.41
CA LYS A 44 4.19 13.46 -6.81
C LYS A 44 5.37 13.14 -7.73
N LEU A 45 6.59 13.58 -7.38
CA LEU A 45 7.79 13.31 -8.16
C LEU A 45 8.13 11.81 -8.23
N LYS A 46 7.97 11.07 -7.14
CA LYS A 46 8.16 9.60 -7.14
C LYS A 46 7.20 8.91 -8.10
N ARG A 47 5.93 9.33 -8.11
CA ARG A 47 4.92 8.79 -9.03
C ARG A 47 5.19 9.14 -10.48
N GLU A 48 5.61 10.37 -10.75
CA GLU A 48 5.98 10.77 -12.10
C GLU A 48 7.16 9.93 -12.61
N ILE A 49 8.14 9.62 -11.74
CA ILE A 49 9.23 8.68 -12.09
C ILE A 49 8.70 7.29 -12.41
N GLU A 50 7.73 6.76 -11.64
CA GLU A 50 7.12 5.46 -11.92
C GLU A 50 6.39 5.45 -13.27
N ARG A 51 5.59 6.49 -13.53
CA ARG A 51 4.90 6.69 -14.82
C ARG A 51 5.89 6.77 -15.99
N LEU A 52 6.96 7.56 -15.86
CA LEU A 52 7.98 7.68 -16.89
C LEU A 52 8.74 6.37 -17.11
N LYS A 53 8.97 5.58 -16.05
CA LYS A 53 9.56 4.23 -16.17
C LYS A 53 8.64 3.27 -16.91
N GLU A 54 7.34 3.30 -16.65
CA GLU A 54 6.36 2.49 -17.40
C GLU A 54 6.29 2.92 -18.87
N LYS A 55 6.23 4.23 -19.13
CA LYS A 55 6.28 4.78 -20.48
C LYS A 55 7.56 4.38 -21.22
N LEU A 56 8.71 4.38 -20.54
CA LEU A 56 9.97 3.93 -21.14
C LEU A 56 9.98 2.44 -21.51
N LYS A 57 9.23 1.61 -20.78
CA LYS A 57 9.10 0.18 -21.09
C LYS A 57 8.24 -0.05 -22.32
N SER A 58 7.15 0.69 -22.48
CA SER A 58 6.23 0.55 -23.62
C SER A 58 6.70 1.28 -24.88
N GLU A 59 7.50 2.33 -24.74
CA GLU A 59 7.95 3.15 -25.88
C GLU A 59 8.97 2.42 -26.76
N LYS A 60 8.71 2.38 -28.06
CA LYS A 60 9.57 1.69 -29.05
C LYS A 60 10.49 2.68 -29.78
N GLU A 61 10.07 3.93 -29.91
CA GLU A 61 10.79 4.93 -30.69
C GLU A 61 12.03 5.45 -29.94
N ARG A 62 13.20 5.44 -30.60
CA ARG A 62 14.48 5.78 -29.95
C ARG A 62 14.55 7.24 -29.48
N SER A 63 14.03 8.17 -30.29
CA SER A 63 13.91 9.61 -29.98
C SER A 63 13.06 9.85 -28.74
N SER A 64 11.85 9.29 -28.71
CA SER A 64 10.89 9.38 -27.59
C SER A 64 11.45 8.72 -26.33
N ARG A 65 12.12 7.57 -26.42
CA ARG A 65 12.85 6.96 -25.29
C ARG A 65 13.95 7.87 -24.74
N PHE A 66 14.67 8.59 -25.59
CA PHE A 66 15.72 9.52 -25.15
C PHE A 66 15.11 10.72 -24.39
N GLN A 67 14.01 11.27 -24.89
CA GLN A 67 13.27 12.34 -24.20
C GLN A 67 12.78 11.87 -22.83
N ILE A 68 12.16 10.68 -22.74
CA ILE A 68 11.70 10.10 -21.46
C ILE A 68 12.87 9.90 -20.48
N LYS A 69 14.04 9.46 -20.95
CA LYS A 69 15.24 9.35 -20.10
C LYS A 69 15.73 10.70 -19.58
N ARG A 70 15.67 11.74 -20.42
CA ARG A 70 16.02 13.10 -20.00
C ARG A 70 15.05 13.61 -18.93
N GLU A 71 13.76 13.40 -19.12
CA GLU A 71 12.73 13.73 -18.13
C GLU A 71 12.95 12.98 -16.81
N LEU A 72 13.26 11.68 -16.87
CA LEU A 72 13.61 10.89 -15.68
C LEU A 72 14.79 11.50 -14.90
N ASN A 73 15.82 11.97 -15.60
CA ASN A 73 16.98 12.59 -14.96
C ASN A 73 16.60 13.93 -14.31
N VAL A 74 15.82 14.77 -14.99
CA VAL A 74 15.34 16.05 -14.46
C VAL A 74 14.45 15.84 -13.24
N THR A 75 13.45 14.96 -13.33
CA THR A 75 12.55 14.62 -12.23
C THR A 75 13.30 13.97 -11.08
N GLY A 76 14.31 13.14 -11.37
CA GLY A 76 15.22 12.56 -10.37
C GLY A 76 16.05 13.60 -9.63
N ALA A 77 16.55 14.62 -10.32
CA ALA A 77 17.27 15.73 -9.71
C ALA A 77 16.36 16.57 -8.80
N LYS A 78 15.15 16.91 -9.26
CA LYS A 78 14.13 17.59 -8.44
C LYS A 78 13.78 16.78 -7.19
N LEU A 79 13.62 15.47 -7.32
CA LEU A 79 13.34 14.60 -6.17
C LEU A 79 14.48 14.62 -5.14
N LYS A 80 15.74 14.66 -5.59
CA LYS A 80 16.88 14.81 -4.68
C LYS A 80 16.82 16.15 -3.93
N GLN A 81 16.49 17.23 -4.61
CA GLN A 81 16.32 18.54 -4.00
C GLN A 81 15.20 18.53 -2.96
N GLU A 82 14.02 18.01 -3.29
CA GLU A 82 12.90 17.88 -2.34
C GLU A 82 13.26 17.00 -1.14
N ASN A 83 14.03 15.92 -1.34
CA ASN A 83 14.49 15.09 -0.23
C ASN A 83 15.43 15.85 0.72
N MET A 84 16.23 16.79 0.22
CA MET A 84 17.04 17.66 1.08
C MET A 84 16.14 18.65 1.85
N LEU A 85 15.18 19.27 1.18
CA LEU A 85 14.24 20.20 1.81
C LEU A 85 13.40 19.50 2.90
N LYS A 86 12.89 18.29 2.64
CA LYS A 86 12.20 17.48 3.66
C LYS A 86 13.04 17.20 4.91
N ARG A 87 14.35 17.04 4.75
CA ARG A 87 15.25 16.83 5.90
C ARG A 87 15.42 18.13 6.68
N LEU A 88 15.60 19.25 5.98
CA LEU A 88 15.74 20.58 6.57
C LEU A 88 14.49 20.99 7.37
N HIS A 89 13.31 20.73 6.81
CA HIS A 89 12.01 21.09 7.42
C HIS A 89 11.47 20.01 8.37
N GLY A 90 12.21 18.92 8.61
CA GLY A 90 11.80 17.86 9.55
C GLY A 90 10.68 16.94 9.06
N GLU A 91 10.15 17.16 7.85
CA GLU A 91 9.11 16.35 7.22
C GLU A 91 9.55 14.89 6.97
N SER A 92 10.86 14.64 6.88
CA SER A 92 11.41 13.29 6.76
C SER A 92 11.01 12.37 7.91
N LYS A 93 10.81 12.89 9.12
CA LYS A 93 10.34 12.10 10.27
C LYS A 93 8.87 11.71 10.08
N GLN A 94 8.06 12.61 9.54
CA GLN A 94 6.64 12.36 9.34
C GLN A 94 6.40 11.38 8.20
N GLU A 95 7.18 11.48 7.12
CA GLU A 95 7.19 10.48 6.05
C GLU A 95 7.47 9.08 6.59
N ALA A 96 8.46 8.93 7.47
CA ALA A 96 8.81 7.65 8.06
C ALA A 96 7.67 7.07 8.91
N ILE A 97 7.00 7.92 9.69
CA ILE A 97 5.82 7.53 10.48
C ILE A 97 4.69 7.07 9.56
N PHE A 98 4.32 7.88 8.56
CA PHE A 98 3.24 7.54 7.63
C PHE A 98 3.53 6.26 6.84
N ARG A 99 4.76 6.11 6.36
CA ARG A 99 5.21 4.90 5.64
C ARG A 99 5.13 3.66 6.53
N THR A 100 5.57 3.75 7.79
CA THR A 100 5.47 2.64 8.74
C THR A 100 4.02 2.23 8.97
N HIS A 101 3.12 3.20 9.16
CA HIS A 101 1.69 2.93 9.33
C HIS A 101 1.01 2.39 8.07
N PHE A 102 1.48 2.79 6.89
CA PHE A 102 1.02 2.22 5.63
C PHE A 102 1.44 0.76 5.51
N ILE A 103 2.73 0.45 5.72
CA ILE A 103 3.26 -0.92 5.65
C ILE A 103 2.56 -1.84 6.66
N ILE A 104 2.43 -1.41 7.91
CA ILE A 104 1.72 -2.17 8.97
C ILE A 104 0.26 -2.38 8.60
N GLY A 105 -0.40 -1.37 8.02
CA GLY A 105 -1.77 -1.49 7.56
C GLY A 105 -1.92 -2.54 6.45
N THR A 106 -1.07 -2.46 5.42
CA THR A 106 -1.08 -3.41 4.31
C THR A 106 -0.68 -4.83 4.74
N SER A 107 0.27 -5.00 5.66
CA SER A 107 0.67 -6.32 6.13
C SER A 107 -0.39 -6.99 7.00
N LYS A 108 -1.15 -6.23 7.81
CA LYS A 108 -2.31 -6.76 8.54
C LYS A 108 -3.39 -7.29 7.60
N GLU A 109 -3.69 -6.59 6.51
CA GLU A 109 -4.63 -7.06 5.47
C GLU A 109 -4.15 -8.39 4.84
N HIS A 110 -2.86 -8.53 4.54
CA HIS A 110 -2.30 -9.77 4.01
C HIS A 110 -2.22 -10.91 5.03
N ILE A 111 -1.86 -10.65 6.28
CA ILE A 111 -1.76 -11.69 7.32
C ILE A 111 -3.16 -12.18 7.71
N SER A 112 -4.14 -11.29 7.83
CA SER A 112 -5.52 -11.67 8.16
C SER A 112 -6.15 -12.60 7.11
N SER A 113 -5.87 -12.37 5.82
CA SER A 113 -6.36 -13.26 4.76
C SER A 113 -5.71 -14.64 4.82
N LEU A 114 -4.41 -14.73 5.13
CA LEU A 114 -3.71 -16.00 5.37
C LEU A 114 -4.17 -16.74 6.63
N VAL A 115 -4.43 -16.02 7.73
CA VAL A 115 -4.97 -16.62 8.95
C VAL A 115 -6.40 -17.14 8.72
N MET A 116 -7.22 -16.42 7.94
CA MET A 116 -8.55 -16.89 7.58
C MET A 116 -8.52 -18.14 6.69
N THR A 117 -7.61 -18.22 5.72
CA THR A 117 -7.47 -19.44 4.89
C THR A 117 -6.98 -20.62 5.72
N LEU A 118 -6.01 -20.42 6.62
CA LEU A 118 -5.55 -21.45 7.56
C LEU A 118 -6.66 -21.91 8.50
N ARG A 119 -7.45 -20.98 9.07
CA ARG A 119 -8.59 -21.31 9.95
C ARG A 119 -9.65 -22.12 9.20
N LYS A 120 -9.95 -21.77 7.95
CA LYS A 120 -10.89 -22.53 7.10
C LYS A 120 -10.35 -23.92 6.77
N ALA A 121 -9.06 -24.03 6.45
CA ALA A 121 -8.41 -25.31 6.19
C ALA A 121 -8.47 -26.21 7.43
N TYR A 122 -8.09 -25.69 8.60
CA TYR A 122 -8.15 -26.41 9.87
C TYR A 122 -9.58 -26.85 10.22
N ALA A 123 -10.57 -25.96 10.07
CA ALA A 123 -11.97 -26.30 10.30
C ALA A 123 -12.48 -27.41 9.37
N SER A 124 -12.02 -27.43 8.11
CA SER A 124 -12.39 -28.47 7.15
C SER A 124 -11.80 -29.84 7.50
N VAL A 125 -10.56 -29.87 8.00
CA VAL A 125 -9.88 -31.08 8.47
C VAL A 125 -10.54 -31.58 9.75
N GLN A 126 -10.85 -30.69 10.71
CA GLN A 126 -11.57 -31.03 11.93
C GLN A 126 -12.96 -31.60 11.63
N LYS A 127 -13.68 -31.02 10.66
CA LYS A 127 -15.00 -31.54 10.22
C LYS A 127 -14.88 -32.92 9.58
N LYS A 128 -13.86 -33.18 8.76
CA LYS A 128 -13.58 -34.51 8.19
C LYS A 128 -13.24 -35.53 9.27
N LEU A 129 -12.41 -35.16 10.25
CA LEU A 129 -12.06 -36.01 11.40
C LEU A 129 -13.28 -36.33 12.25
N ARG A 130 -14.14 -35.35 12.53
CA ARG A 130 -15.43 -35.58 13.20
C ARG A 130 -16.28 -36.60 12.43
N MET A 131 -16.49 -36.40 11.12
CA MET A 131 -17.27 -37.34 10.30
C MET A 131 -16.69 -38.75 10.28
N LEU A 132 -15.37 -38.89 10.26
CA LEU A 132 -14.71 -40.20 10.35
C LEU A 132 -14.92 -40.87 11.72
N MET A 133 -14.86 -40.09 12.81
CA MET A 133 -15.17 -40.60 14.15
C MET A 133 -16.65 -41.02 14.25
N TYR A 134 -17.59 -40.21 13.76
CA TYR A 134 -19.02 -40.56 13.74
C TYR A 134 -19.33 -41.81 12.90
N ARG A 135 -18.55 -42.12 11.85
CA ARG A 135 -18.73 -43.34 11.04
C ARG A 135 -18.17 -44.61 11.66
N ARG A 136 -17.23 -44.47 12.61
CA ARG A 136 -16.58 -45.61 13.31
C ARG A 136 -17.20 -45.89 14.67
N LEU A 137 -18.14 -45.07 15.12
CA LEU A 137 -18.86 -45.26 16.36
C LEU A 137 -20.19 -45.96 16.03
N PRO A 138 -20.51 -47.10 16.67
CA PRO A 138 -21.82 -47.72 16.51
C PRO A 138 -22.90 -46.75 17.00
N PRO A 139 -24.12 -46.79 16.44
CA PRO A 139 -25.21 -45.87 16.79
C PRO A 139 -25.63 -45.93 18.28
N SER A 140 -25.16 -46.92 19.03
CA SER A 140 -25.49 -47.15 20.45
C SER A 140 -24.86 -46.19 21.46
N VAL A 141 -23.93 -45.31 21.06
CA VAL A 141 -23.29 -44.35 21.99
C VAL A 141 -24.05 -43.01 22.09
N PHE A 142 -25.06 -42.78 21.24
CA PHE A 142 -25.85 -41.55 21.24
C PHE A 142 -27.22 -41.67 21.95
N ASP A 143 -27.60 -42.87 22.39
CA ASP A 143 -28.74 -43.07 23.29
C ASP A 143 -28.32 -42.83 24.75
N LEU A 144 -28.08 -41.56 25.08
CA LEU A 144 -28.10 -41.07 26.46
C LEU A 144 -29.24 -40.06 26.65
N LYS A 145 -30.41 -40.43 26.13
CA LYS A 145 -31.71 -39.93 26.60
C LYS A 145 -32.50 -41.13 27.13
N SER A 146 -32.25 -41.45 28.38
CA SER A 146 -33.21 -42.08 29.29
C SER A 146 -33.38 -41.14 30.47
#